data_AF-A0A1X7SFS3-F1
#
_entry.id   AF-A0A1X7SFS3-F1
#
_cell.length_a   1.000
_cell.length_b   1.000
_cell.length_c   1.000
_cell.angle_alpha   90.00
_cell.angle_beta   90.00
_cell.angle_gamma   90.00
#
_symmetry.space_group_name_H-M   'P 1'
#
loop_
_entity.id
_entity.type
_entity.pdbx_description
1 polymer ?
#
loop_
_entity_poly.entity_id
_entity_poly.type
_entity_poly.pdbx_seq_one_letter_code
_entity_poly.pdbx_strand_id
1 'polypeptide(L)'
;EESLLYLPPFGQSTSNYEEVVHPFYAHWQSFSTQRPYHWLNKYDRTQAANRKVEKLMEKDNKKIRDAAKKKRNETVRQLVAYVRKRDKRVIEYRKTLAKREIERKKKINEQKAAEAKKRLEVPYGGFLNSSL
;
A
#
# COMPACT_ATOMS: atom_id res chain seq x y z
N GLU A 1 -16.79 17.29 14.31
CA GLU A 1 -16.56 17.93 12.99
C GLU A 1 -15.08 18.20 12.70
N GLU A 2 -14.19 18.30 13.71
CA GLU A 2 -12.74 18.51 13.52
C GLU A 2 -12.00 17.47 12.65
N SER A 3 -12.52 16.26 12.45
CA SER A 3 -11.79 15.22 11.70
C SER A 3 -11.77 15.42 10.18
N LEU A 4 -12.53 16.37 9.63
CA LEU A 4 -12.51 16.69 8.20
C LEU A 4 -11.34 17.60 7.81
N LEU A 5 -10.74 18.30 8.78
CA LEU A 5 -9.62 19.22 8.57
C LEU A 5 -8.27 18.51 8.32
N TYR A 6 -8.19 17.20 8.54
CA TYR A 6 -6.96 16.41 8.36
C TYR A 6 -7.08 15.34 7.26
N LEU A 7 -8.02 15.51 6.32
CA LEU A 7 -8.08 14.61 5.16
C LEU A 7 -7.15 15.13 4.06
N PRO A 8 -6.26 14.29 3.51
CA PRO A 8 -5.41 14.73 2.41
C PRO A 8 -6.29 15.09 1.21
N PRO A 9 -6.07 16.26 0.58
CA PRO A 9 -6.84 16.67 -0.58
C PRO A 9 -6.47 15.83 -1.80
N PHE A 10 -7.39 15.68 -2.76
CA PHE A 10 -7.11 14.97 -4.02
C PHE A 10 -6.13 15.72 -4.93
N GLY A 11 -6.03 17.05 -4.77
CA GLY A 11 -5.23 17.93 -5.62
C GLY A 11 -5.86 18.20 -6.99
N GLN A 12 -5.04 18.74 -7.89
CA GLN A 12 -5.37 19.11 -9.26
C GLN A 12 -4.60 18.24 -10.28
N SER A 13 -4.86 18.45 -11.57
CA SER A 13 -4.23 17.71 -12.66
C SER A 13 -2.70 17.87 -12.72
N THR A 14 -2.18 19.01 -12.28
CA THR A 14 -0.75 19.37 -12.27
C THR A 14 -0.07 19.11 -10.92
N SER A 15 -0.81 18.61 -9.92
CA SER A 15 -0.24 18.39 -8.59
C SER A 15 0.87 17.34 -8.59
N ASN A 16 1.91 17.62 -7.80
CA ASN A 16 3.05 16.72 -7.63
C ASN A 16 2.59 15.36 -7.07
N TYR A 17 3.14 14.27 -7.64
CA TYR A 17 2.78 12.93 -7.22
C TYR A 17 3.17 12.65 -5.76
N GLU A 18 4.39 12.98 -5.35
CA GLU A 18 4.93 12.62 -4.02
C GLU A 18 4.29 13.42 -2.88
N GLU A 19 4.00 14.70 -3.12
CA GLU A 19 3.54 15.62 -2.08
C GLU A 19 2.02 15.60 -1.88
N VAL A 20 1.26 15.33 -2.95
CA VAL A 20 -0.20 15.46 -2.92
C VAL A 20 -0.89 14.14 -3.28
N VAL A 21 -0.55 13.57 -4.44
CA VAL A 21 -1.27 12.39 -4.97
C VAL A 21 -0.99 11.15 -4.14
N HIS A 22 0.26 10.94 -3.74
CA HIS A 22 0.69 9.79 -2.96
C HIS A 22 0.10 9.81 -1.53
N PRO A 23 0.19 10.91 -0.75
CA PRO A 23 -0.44 10.99 0.56
C PRO A 23 -1.96 10.80 0.51
N PHE A 24 -2.63 11.34 -0.52
CA PHE A 24 -4.05 11.09 -0.76
C PHE A 24 -4.33 9.59 -0.88
N TYR A 25 -3.68 8.90 -1.82
CA TYR A 25 -3.95 7.47 -2.01
C TYR A 25 -3.51 6.63 -0.81
N ALA A 26 -2.42 6.98 -0.12
CA ALA A 26 -1.96 6.27 1.08
C ALA A 26 -3.03 6.30 2.20
N HIS A 27 -3.63 7.46 2.45
CA HIS A 27 -4.70 7.60 3.43
C HIS A 27 -5.96 6.83 3.01
N TRP A 28 -6.42 7.00 1.77
CA TRP A 28 -7.68 6.43 1.31
C TRP A 28 -7.61 4.92 1.04
N GLN A 29 -6.43 4.38 0.71
CA GLN A 29 -6.23 2.92 0.62
C GLN A 29 -6.25 2.24 1.99
N SER A 30 -5.89 2.96 3.05
CA SER A 30 -5.99 2.50 4.43
C SER A 30 -7.29 2.91 5.12
N PHE A 31 -8.27 3.45 4.38
CA PHE A 31 -9.53 3.97 4.92
C PHE A 31 -10.20 2.98 5.89
N SER A 32 -10.67 3.52 7.01
CA SER A 32 -11.48 2.83 7.99
C SER A 32 -12.60 3.75 8.49
N THR A 33 -13.83 3.24 8.49
CA THR A 33 -14.98 3.99 8.99
C THR A 33 -14.93 4.13 10.52
N GLN A 34 -15.17 5.36 10.99
CA GLN A 34 -15.40 5.65 12.41
C GLN A 34 -16.87 5.43 12.81
N ARG A 35 -17.75 5.09 11.87
CA ARG A 35 -19.17 4.91 12.15
C ARG A 35 -19.36 3.67 13.03
N PRO A 36 -20.11 3.75 14.14
CA PRO A 36 -20.14 2.67 15.12
C PRO A 36 -21.05 1.48 14.76
N TYR A 37 -22.09 1.68 13.93
CA TYR A 37 -23.07 0.67 13.51
C TYR A 37 -23.94 0.06 14.63
N HIS A 38 -24.16 0.79 15.73
CA HIS A 38 -24.99 0.28 16.84
C HIS A 38 -26.44 -0.03 16.46
N TRP A 39 -27.02 0.66 15.47
CA TRP A 39 -28.39 0.40 14.99
C TRP A 39 -28.54 -0.95 14.26
N LEU A 40 -27.44 -1.66 13.99
CA LEU A 40 -27.46 -3.02 13.43
C LEU A 40 -27.45 -4.10 14.51
N ASN A 41 -27.38 -3.74 15.80
CA ASN A 41 -27.41 -4.71 16.88
C ASN A 41 -28.73 -5.49 16.82
N LYS A 42 -28.63 -6.83 16.83
CA LYS A 42 -29.79 -7.73 16.81
C LYS A 42 -30.33 -7.99 18.21
N TYR A 43 -29.46 -8.01 19.20
CA TYR A 43 -29.80 -8.32 20.58
C TYR A 43 -29.67 -7.08 21.47
N ASP A 44 -30.64 -6.85 22.33
CA ASP A 44 -30.50 -5.92 23.45
C ASP A 44 -29.83 -6.64 24.62
N ARG A 45 -28.68 -6.12 25.06
CA ARG A 45 -27.89 -6.69 26.15
C ARG A 45 -28.55 -6.53 27.51
N THR A 46 -29.41 -5.54 27.67
CA THR A 46 -30.11 -5.28 28.94
C THR A 46 -31.12 -6.38 29.27
N GLN A 47 -31.58 -7.11 28.25
CA GLN A 47 -32.54 -8.22 28.36
C GLN A 47 -31.86 -9.58 28.65
N ALA A 48 -30.55 -9.61 28.91
CA ALA A 48 -29.83 -10.85 29.14
C ALA A 48 -30.17 -11.45 30.51
N ALA A 49 -30.53 -12.74 30.53
CA ALA A 49 -30.87 -13.46 31.77
C ALA A 49 -29.68 -13.63 32.73
N ASN A 50 -28.44 -13.64 32.22
CA ASN A 50 -27.22 -13.67 33.04
C ASN A 50 -26.01 -13.14 32.25
N ARG A 51 -24.88 -12.96 32.95
CA ARG A 51 -23.62 -12.45 32.37
C ARG A 51 -23.07 -13.31 31.22
N LYS A 52 -23.31 -14.62 31.21
CA LYS A 52 -22.85 -15.50 30.13
C LYS A 52 -23.65 -15.23 28.85
N VAL A 53 -24.96 -15.10 28.97
CA VAL A 53 -25.87 -14.76 27.87
C VAL A 53 -25.56 -13.36 27.34
N GLU A 54 -25.32 -12.38 28.21
CA GLU A 54 -24.97 -11.02 27.82
C GLU A 54 -23.70 -10.98 26.96
N LYS A 55 -22.66 -11.74 27.34
CA LYS A 55 -21.41 -11.85 26.57
C LYS A 55 -21.65 -12.50 25.19
N LEU A 56 -22.53 -13.49 25.10
CA LEU A 56 -22.89 -14.11 23.82
C LEU A 56 -23.62 -13.12 22.92
N MET A 57 -24.58 -12.36 23.47
CA MET A 57 -25.30 -11.31 22.76
C MET A 57 -24.35 -10.22 22.24
N GLU A 58 -23.41 -9.72 23.06
CA GLU A 58 -22.42 -8.74 22.63
C GLU A 58 -21.47 -9.30 21.57
N LYS A 59 -21.06 -10.58 21.69
CA LYS A 59 -20.23 -11.24 20.67
C LYS A 59 -20.94 -11.28 19.32
N ASP A 60 -22.23 -11.62 19.30
CA ASP A 60 -22.99 -11.68 18.06
C ASP A 60 -23.28 -10.30 17.48
N ASN A 61 -23.63 -9.32 18.31
CA ASN A 61 -23.74 -7.93 17.89
C ASN A 61 -22.42 -7.40 17.32
N LYS A 62 -21.29 -7.71 17.96
CA LYS A 62 -19.96 -7.32 17.48
C LYS A 62 -19.67 -7.92 16.09
N LYS A 63 -19.99 -9.21 15.86
CA LYS A 63 -19.85 -9.82 14.53
C LYS A 63 -20.65 -9.06 13.46
N ILE A 64 -21.89 -8.68 13.76
CA ILE A 64 -22.74 -7.94 12.83
C ILE A 64 -22.13 -6.57 12.51
N ARG A 65 -21.69 -5.83 13.55
CA ARG A 65 -21.05 -4.52 13.37
C ARG A 65 -19.74 -4.63 12.60
N ASP A 66 -18.91 -5.62 12.90
CA ASP A 66 -17.63 -5.83 12.22
C ASP A 66 -17.85 -6.20 10.74
N ALA A 67 -18.85 -7.01 10.43
CA ALA A 67 -19.21 -7.35 9.06
C ALA A 67 -19.66 -6.10 8.26
N ALA A 68 -20.48 -5.24 8.87
CA ALA A 68 -20.92 -3.99 8.25
C ALA A 68 -19.77 -3.00 8.04
N LYS A 69 -18.88 -2.85 9.03
CA LYS A 69 -17.67 -2.03 8.93
C LYS A 69 -16.74 -2.56 7.83
N LYS A 70 -16.52 -3.88 7.80
CA LYS A 70 -15.70 -4.54 6.77
C LYS A 70 -16.26 -4.25 5.37
N LYS A 71 -17.56 -4.47 5.15
CA LYS A 71 -18.22 -4.18 3.87
C LYS A 71 -18.02 -2.73 3.44
N ARG A 72 -18.26 -1.76 4.34
CA ARG A 72 -18.06 -0.33 4.03
C ARG A 72 -16.61 -0.02 3.66
N ASN A 73 -15.66 -0.50 4.45
CA ASN A 73 -14.24 -0.25 4.22
C ASN A 73 -13.79 -0.86 2.89
N GLU A 74 -14.21 -2.09 2.59
CA GLU A 74 -13.91 -2.74 1.31
C GLU A 74 -14.50 -1.99 0.13
N THR A 75 -15.76 -1.55 0.19
CA THR A 75 -16.37 -0.74 -0.87
C THR A 75 -15.57 0.54 -1.14
N VAL A 76 -15.17 1.27 -0.08
CA VAL A 76 -14.37 2.49 -0.24
C VAL A 76 -12.98 2.18 -0.82
N ARG A 77 -12.29 1.17 -0.30
CA ARG A 77 -10.95 0.78 -0.79
C ARG A 77 -10.99 0.29 -2.25
N GLN A 78 -12.04 -0.42 -2.64
CA GLN A 78 -12.27 -0.84 -4.03
C GLN A 78 -12.49 0.37 -4.95
N LEU A 79 -13.31 1.34 -4.52
CA LEU A 79 -13.51 2.59 -5.26
C LEU A 79 -12.17 3.34 -5.43
N VAL A 80 -11.40 3.48 -4.37
CA VAL A 80 -10.09 4.15 -4.41
C VAL A 80 -9.14 3.43 -5.36
N ALA A 81 -9.09 2.09 -5.32
CA ALA A 81 -8.29 1.30 -6.25
C ALA A 81 -8.73 1.49 -7.71
N TYR A 82 -10.05 1.54 -7.95
CA TYR A 82 -10.62 1.81 -9.27
C TYR A 82 -10.22 3.18 -9.83
N VAL A 83 -10.27 4.22 -8.99
CA VAL A 83 -9.86 5.59 -9.34
C VAL A 83 -8.35 5.64 -9.57
N ARG A 84 -7.54 5.10 -8.65
CA ARG A 84 -6.08 5.07 -8.75
C ARG A 84 -5.58 4.41 -10.03
N LYS A 85 -6.27 3.37 -10.51
CA LYS A 85 -5.93 2.67 -11.75
C LYS A 85 -6.09 3.56 -12.99
N ARG A 86 -6.98 4.56 -12.95
CA ARG A 86 -7.32 5.45 -14.08
C ARG A 86 -6.71 6.84 -13.96
N ASP A 87 -6.22 7.22 -12.79
CA ASP A 87 -5.63 8.53 -12.56
C ASP A 87 -4.36 8.70 -13.43
N LYS A 88 -4.42 9.66 -14.36
CA LYS A 88 -3.33 9.96 -15.29
C LYS A 88 -2.03 10.31 -14.56
N ARG A 89 -2.12 11.00 -13.41
CA ARG A 89 -0.93 11.39 -12.60
C ARG A 89 -0.22 10.14 -12.08
N VAL A 90 -0.98 9.14 -11.65
CA VAL A 90 -0.46 7.84 -11.19
C VAL A 90 0.10 7.03 -12.36
N ILE A 91 -0.56 7.05 -13.52
CA ILE A 91 -0.10 6.35 -14.71
C ILE A 91 1.25 6.92 -15.19
N GLU A 92 1.36 8.25 -15.31
CA GLU A 92 2.60 8.90 -15.72
C GLU A 92 3.73 8.64 -14.72
N TYR A 93 3.45 8.73 -13.41
CA TYR A 93 4.45 8.38 -12.39
C TYR A 93 4.91 6.92 -12.48
N ARG A 94 4.00 5.97 -12.75
CA ARG A 94 4.39 4.56 -12.97
C ARG A 94 5.27 4.40 -14.21
N LYS A 95 4.99 5.13 -15.29
CA LYS A 95 5.83 5.13 -16.51
C LYS A 95 7.23 5.67 -16.22
N THR A 96 7.34 6.77 -15.48
CA THR A 96 8.66 7.34 -15.14
C THR A 96 9.46 6.39 -14.25
N LEU A 97 8.83 5.75 -13.26
CA LEU A 97 9.49 4.72 -12.45
C LEU A 97 9.95 3.52 -13.28
N ALA A 98 9.10 3.03 -14.19
CA ALA A 98 9.46 1.91 -15.06
C ALA A 98 10.66 2.24 -15.96
N LYS A 99 10.71 3.45 -16.54
CA LYS A 99 11.86 3.93 -17.33
C LYS A 99 13.13 3.98 -16.50
N ARG A 100 13.08 4.57 -15.30
CA ARG A 100 14.22 4.63 -14.37
C ARG A 100 14.75 3.24 -14.01
N GLU A 101 13.86 2.27 -13.80
CA GLU A 101 14.26 0.90 -13.48
C GLU A 101 14.93 0.19 -14.67
N ILE A 102 14.43 0.40 -15.89
CA ILE A 102 15.07 -0.13 -17.12
C ILE A 102 16.48 0.44 -17.28
N GLU A 103 16.63 1.76 -17.13
CA GLU A 103 17.95 2.43 -17.22
C GLU A 103 18.90 1.93 -16.13
N ARG A 104 18.42 1.77 -14.90
CA ARG A 104 19.20 1.23 -13.78
C ARG A 104 19.68 -0.19 -14.09
N LYS A 105 18.79 -1.07 -14.58
CA LYS A 105 19.15 -2.44 -14.98
C LYS A 105 20.16 -2.47 -16.11
N LYS A 106 20.02 -1.60 -17.12
CA LYS A 106 20.97 -1.48 -18.23
C LYS A 106 22.36 -1.09 -17.72
N LYS A 107 22.46 -0.05 -16.89
CA LYS A 107 23.73 0.38 -16.28
C LYS A 107 24.39 -0.74 -15.46
N ILE A 108 23.62 -1.47 -14.66
CA ILE A 108 24.15 -2.60 -13.87
C ILE A 108 24.69 -3.71 -14.79
N ASN A 109 23.99 -4.02 -15.88
CA ASN A 109 24.44 -5.06 -16.81
C ASN A 109 25.71 -4.63 -17.55
N GLU A 110 25.79 -3.38 -18.00
CA GLU A 110 26.98 -2.81 -18.64
C GLU A 110 28.19 -2.82 -17.69
N GLN A 111 28.00 -2.46 -16.42
CA GLN A 111 29.04 -2.53 -15.39
C GLN A 111 29.54 -3.97 -15.18
N LYS A 112 28.62 -4.94 -15.07
CA LYS A 112 28.96 -6.36 -14.92
C LYS A 112 29.71 -6.92 -16.14
N ALA A 113 29.28 -6.55 -17.35
CA ALA A 113 29.94 -6.97 -18.58
C ALA A 113 31.35 -6.36 -18.70
N ALA A 114 31.51 -5.09 -18.35
CA ALA A 114 32.81 -4.42 -18.33
C ALA A 114 33.76 -5.05 -17.29
N GLU A 115 33.26 -5.38 -16.10
CA GLU A 115 34.03 -6.07 -15.05
C GLU A 115 34.44 -7.47 -15.49
N ALA A 116 33.53 -8.25 -16.08
CA ALA A 116 33.84 -9.57 -16.62
C ALA A 116 34.91 -9.50 -17.73
N LYS A 117 34.82 -8.51 -18.62
CA LYS A 117 35.83 -8.29 -19.66
C LYS A 117 37.19 -7.94 -19.07
N LYS A 118 37.25 -7.03 -18.10
CA LYS A 118 38.49 -6.69 -17.37
C LYS A 118 39.11 -7.92 -16.70
N ARG A 119 38.29 -8.79 -16.08
CA ARG A 119 38.77 -10.02 -15.44
C ARG A 119 39.37 -11.02 -16.43
N LEU A 120 38.81 -11.12 -17.63
CA LEU A 120 39.36 -11.96 -18.71
C LEU A 120 40.63 -11.37 -19.32
N GLU A 121 40.77 -10.04 -19.33
CA GLU A 121 41.95 -9.34 -19.84
C GLU A 121 43.14 -9.34 -18.87
N VAL A 122 43.00 -9.79 -17.61
CA VAL A 122 44.14 -10.02 -16.72
C VAL A 122 44.84 -11.32 -17.15
N PRO A 123 45.97 -11.27 -17.87
CA PRO A 123 46.63 -12.47 -18.36
C PRO A 123 47.29 -13.17 -17.17
N TYR A 124 47.35 -14.50 -17.22
CA TYR A 124 48.14 -15.35 -16.33
C TYR A 124 49.56 -14.78 -16.14
N GLY A 125 49.79 -14.06 -15.03
CA GLY A 125 51.05 -13.38 -14.74
C GLY A 125 51.43 -13.43 -13.26
N GLY A 126 51.02 -14.48 -12.54
CA GLY A 126 51.20 -14.58 -11.09
C GLY A 126 51.69 -15.91 -10.53
N PHE A 127 52.09 -16.88 -11.37
CA PHE A 127 52.62 -18.17 -10.89
C PHE A 127 53.77 -18.71 -11.76
N LEU A 128 54.81 -17.91 -11.96
CA LEU A 128 56.12 -18.43 -12.34
C LEU A 128 57.17 -17.60 -11.60
N ASN A 129 57.62 -18.09 -10.45
CA ASN A 129 59.00 -18.00 -9.93
C ASN A 129 59.05 -18.54 -8.49
N SER A 130 59.18 -19.86 -8.35
CA SER A 130 59.78 -20.50 -7.17
C SER A 130 60.30 -21.88 -7.55
N SER A 131 61.44 -21.90 -8.23
CA SER A 131 62.43 -22.99 -8.17
C SER A 131 63.64 -22.53 -8.96
N LEU A 132 64.66 -22.10 -8.23
CA LEU A 132 66.06 -22.52 -8.34
C LEU A 132 66.85 -21.88 -7.20
#